data_AF-A0A1J4VVX8-F1
#
_entry.id   AF-A0A1J4VVX8-F1
#
_cell.length_a   1.000
_cell.length_b   1.000
_cell.length_c   1.000
_cell.angle_alpha   90.00
_cell.angle_beta   90.00
_cell.angle_gamma   90.00
#
_symmetry.space_group_name_H-M   'P 1'
#
loop_
_entity.id
_entity.type
_entity.pdbx_description
1 polymer ?
#
loop_
_entity_poly.entity_id
_entity_poly.type
_entity_poly.pdbx_seq_one_letter_code
_entity_poly.pdbx_strand_id
1 'polypeptide(L)'
;MKEEDNLLSLVKEQQKEIILLSYSDSLLSWDQETYMPEKAIESKSEQMSLLSSIIHKKLTSNELFNAVKKLRNNQNIKGDDKIMIERLYKDLLKSRKIPNDFVRELSKEQSLAVKAWKEAKEKSNFKIFQPHLEKLVKLKIKEANYIKLPGHIYNSLLDSYEEGMTVEKLTPKLEKLKVDLLELLNKIKSSEKYKTQNLRLMSGNFNHQIQKEFCDDVSLKIGLEKDRARIDFSEHPFTTKTGFNDVRITTNIRKKPLFSFGSTIHESGHALYELNMPENHKYDTLGNAPSLGIHESQSRFWENMIGLNEPFWRYYFPKFKDNFKINGGFEEWYKEVNFVSPSKIRIESDEVHYCLHIILRFEIELGLMEGKIKVADLPKVWNQKMKELIGVEIKNDSEGVLQDIHWGWGNFGYFPTYALGTIYAAQLYESLKEKFPKIEQDIESGDFSKVRLWLNENIHKHGRKISTEEIIKRACGEGLNPEKYISYLKEKYLKIYV
;
A
#
# COMPACT_ATOMS: atom_id res chain seq x y z
N MET A 1 8.85 -11.33 42.24
CA MET A 1 8.66 -10.36 41.15
C MET A 1 7.86 -9.19 41.67
N LYS A 2 8.13 -7.98 41.21
CA LYS A 2 7.32 -6.80 41.52
C LYS A 2 6.02 -6.84 40.71
N GLU A 3 5.00 -6.07 41.11
CA GLU A 3 3.74 -5.99 40.36
C GLU A 3 3.96 -5.57 38.89
N GLU A 4 4.92 -4.66 38.66
CA GLU A 4 5.29 -4.18 37.33
C GLU A 4 5.84 -5.28 36.41
N ASP A 5 6.65 -6.21 36.94
CA ASP A 5 7.20 -7.33 36.17
C ASP A 5 6.06 -8.29 35.73
N ASN A 6 5.16 -8.60 36.66
CA ASN A 6 4.01 -9.49 36.39
C ASN A 6 3.06 -8.90 35.35
N LEU A 7 2.74 -7.61 35.46
CA LEU A 7 1.88 -6.91 34.49
C LEU A 7 2.54 -6.82 33.11
N LEU A 8 3.86 -6.62 33.06
CA LEU A 8 4.59 -6.58 31.79
C LEU A 8 4.64 -7.95 31.11
N SER A 9 4.81 -9.04 31.88
CA SER A 9 4.71 -10.42 31.36
C SER A 9 3.33 -10.67 30.76
N LEU A 10 2.25 -10.36 31.50
CA LEU A 10 0.87 -10.48 31.04
C LEU A 10 0.62 -9.74 29.70
N VAL A 11 1.09 -8.50 29.57
CA VAL A 11 0.92 -7.71 28.34
C VAL A 11 1.73 -8.26 27.17
N LYS A 12 2.93 -8.81 27.41
CA LYS A 12 3.75 -9.46 26.38
C LYS A 12 3.16 -10.81 25.95
N GLU A 13 2.67 -11.60 26.89
CA GLU A 13 1.99 -12.87 26.63
C GLU A 13 0.70 -12.67 25.83
N GLN A 14 -0.16 -11.73 26.21
CA GLN A 14 -1.40 -11.46 25.49
C GLN A 14 -1.14 -10.92 24.06
N GLN A 15 -0.15 -10.04 23.87
CA GLN A 15 0.25 -9.62 22.51
C GLN A 15 0.78 -10.78 21.68
N LYS A 16 1.62 -11.64 22.26
CA LYS A 16 2.14 -12.84 21.58
C LYS A 16 1.03 -13.77 21.14
N GLU A 17 0.06 -14.06 22.01
CA GLU A 17 -1.12 -14.87 21.64
C GLU A 17 -1.93 -14.23 20.51
N ILE A 18 -2.20 -12.92 20.61
CA ILE A 18 -2.91 -12.17 19.55
C ILE A 18 -2.17 -12.31 18.22
N ILE A 19 -0.85 -12.10 18.20
CA ILE A 19 -0.04 -12.14 16.98
C ILE A 19 0.05 -13.56 16.40
N LEU A 20 0.19 -14.60 17.22
CA LEU A 20 0.18 -15.99 16.75
C LEU A 20 -1.18 -16.40 16.15
N LEU A 21 -2.29 -15.93 16.74
CA LEU A 21 -3.63 -16.11 16.16
C LEU A 21 -3.76 -15.32 14.84
N SER A 22 -3.28 -14.07 14.77
CA SER A 22 -3.29 -13.27 13.54
C SER A 22 -2.45 -13.89 12.43
N TYR A 23 -1.27 -14.44 12.73
CA TYR A 23 -0.46 -15.19 11.76
C TYR A 23 -1.19 -16.44 11.23
N SER A 24 -1.96 -17.12 12.09
CA SER A 24 -2.80 -18.26 11.69
C SER A 24 -3.93 -17.83 10.76
N ASP A 25 -4.57 -16.70 11.04
CA ASP A 25 -5.63 -16.11 10.21
C ASP A 25 -5.09 -15.63 8.85
N SER A 26 -3.93 -14.95 8.84
CA SER A 26 -3.19 -14.59 7.63
C SER A 26 -2.88 -15.80 6.74
N LEU A 27 -2.53 -16.95 7.33
CA LEU A 27 -2.26 -18.19 6.59
C LEU A 27 -3.54 -18.77 5.97
N LEU A 28 -4.66 -18.74 6.71
CA LEU A 28 -5.96 -19.15 6.17
C LEU A 28 -6.40 -18.25 5.02
N SER A 29 -6.21 -16.93 5.15
CA SER A 29 -6.48 -15.94 4.10
C SER A 29 -5.60 -16.12 2.87
N TRP A 30 -4.31 -16.44 3.04
CA TRP A 30 -3.43 -16.73 1.92
C TRP A 30 -3.86 -17.99 1.17
N ASP A 31 -4.21 -19.05 1.90
CA ASP A 31 -4.68 -20.31 1.30
C ASP A 31 -5.98 -20.11 0.53
N GLN A 32 -6.91 -19.28 1.05
CA GLN A 32 -8.15 -18.89 0.38
C GLN A 32 -7.91 -18.29 -1.02
N GLU A 33 -6.88 -17.45 -1.17
CA GLU A 33 -6.58 -16.73 -2.42
C GLU A 33 -5.60 -17.47 -3.35
N THR A 34 -5.15 -18.69 -2.99
CA THR A 34 -4.11 -19.43 -3.74
C THR A 34 -4.43 -20.91 -4.01
N TYR A 35 -4.74 -21.70 -2.97
CA TYR A 35 -4.79 -23.17 -3.05
C TYR A 35 -6.11 -23.78 -2.58
N MET A 36 -6.97 -23.01 -1.91
CA MET A 36 -8.24 -23.48 -1.36
C MET A 36 -9.19 -24.00 -2.46
N PRO A 37 -9.70 -25.24 -2.37
CA PRO A 37 -10.75 -25.73 -3.26
C PRO A 37 -12.04 -24.92 -3.11
N GLU A 38 -12.72 -24.60 -4.23
CA GLU A 38 -13.92 -23.74 -4.26
C GLU A 38 -14.99 -24.09 -3.21
N LYS A 39 -15.22 -25.39 -2.98
CA LYS A 39 -16.23 -25.89 -2.01
C LYS A 39 -15.84 -25.75 -0.54
N ALA A 40 -14.61 -25.34 -0.23
CA ALA A 40 -14.14 -25.14 1.15
C ALA A 40 -14.46 -23.74 1.70
N ILE A 41 -15.03 -22.83 0.90
CA ILE A 41 -15.29 -21.43 1.29
C ILE A 41 -16.11 -21.29 2.58
N GLU A 42 -17.12 -22.15 2.80
CA GLU A 42 -17.96 -22.09 4.01
C GLU A 42 -17.17 -22.40 5.28
N SER A 43 -16.49 -23.55 5.33
CA SER A 43 -15.70 -23.96 6.50
C SER A 43 -14.45 -23.09 6.70
N LYS A 44 -13.84 -22.59 5.62
CA LYS A 44 -12.77 -21.58 5.70
C LYS A 44 -13.25 -20.30 6.37
N SER A 45 -14.42 -19.80 5.94
CA SER A 45 -15.03 -18.58 6.50
C SER A 45 -15.34 -18.74 8.00
N GLU A 46 -15.81 -19.93 8.43
CA GLU A 46 -16.02 -20.22 9.84
C GLU A 46 -14.72 -20.22 10.65
N GLN A 47 -13.64 -20.81 10.14
CA GLN A 47 -12.32 -20.82 10.79
C GLN A 47 -11.78 -19.39 11.00
N MET A 48 -11.79 -18.56 9.96
CA MET A 48 -11.31 -17.17 10.02
C MET A 48 -12.21 -16.30 10.94
N SER A 49 -13.53 -16.49 10.87
CA SER A 49 -14.48 -15.82 11.77
C SER A 49 -14.24 -16.16 13.25
N LEU A 50 -13.92 -17.43 13.56
CA LEU A 50 -13.58 -17.87 14.91
C LEU A 50 -12.27 -17.22 15.40
N LEU A 51 -11.20 -17.24 14.60
CA LEU A 51 -9.92 -16.61 14.95
C LEU A 51 -10.09 -15.11 15.16
N SER A 52 -10.72 -14.42 14.23
CA SER A 52 -11.05 -12.98 14.31
C SER A 52 -11.82 -12.64 15.59
N SER A 53 -12.80 -13.47 15.98
CA SER A 53 -13.57 -13.30 17.23
C SER A 53 -12.70 -13.45 18.49
N ILE A 54 -11.80 -14.44 18.53
CA ILE A 54 -10.87 -14.66 19.65
C ILE A 54 -9.87 -13.50 19.76
N ILE A 55 -9.29 -13.06 18.63
CA ILE A 55 -8.38 -11.92 18.53
C ILE A 55 -9.06 -10.65 19.05
N HIS A 56 -10.26 -10.34 18.56
CA HIS A 56 -11.04 -9.18 18.97
C HIS A 56 -11.38 -9.20 20.47
N LYS A 57 -11.78 -10.36 21.01
CA LYS A 57 -12.06 -10.53 22.44
C LYS A 57 -10.84 -10.28 23.32
N LYS A 58 -9.64 -10.70 22.89
CA LYS A 58 -8.38 -10.44 23.61
C LYS A 58 -8.00 -8.95 23.55
N LEU A 59 -8.00 -8.36 22.35
CA LEU A 59 -7.69 -6.94 22.14
C LEU A 59 -8.62 -6.01 22.92
N THR A 60 -9.92 -6.29 22.99
CA THR A 60 -10.89 -5.43 23.70
C THR A 60 -10.97 -5.67 25.20
N SER A 61 -10.24 -6.66 25.73
CA SER A 61 -10.36 -7.10 27.12
C SER A 61 -10.05 -5.98 28.13
N ASN A 62 -10.83 -5.94 29.22
CA ASN A 62 -10.59 -5.00 30.31
C ASN A 62 -9.27 -5.31 31.05
N GLU A 63 -8.84 -6.57 31.07
CA GLU A 63 -7.57 -6.99 31.65
C GLU A 63 -6.38 -6.35 30.93
N LEU A 64 -6.27 -6.55 29.61
CA LEU A 64 -5.21 -5.94 28.79
C LEU A 64 -5.19 -4.43 28.94
N PHE A 65 -6.35 -3.77 28.80
CA PHE A 65 -6.45 -2.32 28.90
C PHE A 65 -6.04 -1.80 30.28
N ASN A 66 -6.45 -2.47 31.36
CA ASN A 66 -6.10 -2.05 32.72
C ASN A 66 -4.61 -2.30 33.04
N ALA A 67 -4.04 -3.40 32.57
CA ALA A 67 -2.60 -3.69 32.71
C ALA A 67 -1.75 -2.65 31.98
N VAL A 68 -2.06 -2.38 30.71
CA VAL A 68 -1.40 -1.34 29.89
C VAL A 68 -1.55 0.05 30.54
N LYS A 69 -2.76 0.41 31.00
CA LYS A 69 -3.01 1.69 31.69
C LYS A 69 -2.22 1.83 33.00
N LYS A 70 -2.07 0.75 33.79
CA LYS A 70 -1.22 0.75 34.99
C LYS A 70 0.25 0.97 34.64
N LEU A 71 0.79 0.17 33.71
CA LEU A 71 2.18 0.22 33.27
C LEU A 71 2.55 1.59 32.69
N ARG A 72 1.65 2.20 31.91
CA ARG A 72 1.84 3.53 31.31
C ARG A 72 2.12 4.62 32.33
N ASN A 73 1.49 4.54 33.50
CA ASN A 73 1.65 5.51 34.58
C ASN A 73 2.84 5.19 35.51
N ASN A 74 3.55 4.08 35.29
CA ASN A 74 4.65 3.65 36.12
C ASN A 74 6.00 4.19 35.58
N GLN A 75 6.73 4.94 36.40
CA GLN A 75 8.01 5.57 36.06
C GLN A 75 9.18 4.57 35.92
N ASN A 76 9.02 3.34 36.40
CA ASN A 76 10.03 2.28 36.28
C ASN A 76 10.08 1.68 34.87
N ILE A 77 9.01 1.79 34.07
CA ILE A 77 8.97 1.30 32.69
C ILE A 77 9.77 2.22 31.78
N LYS A 78 10.77 1.66 31.08
CA LYS A 78 11.80 2.39 30.33
C LYS A 78 12.09 1.71 28.99
N GLY A 79 12.87 2.36 28.14
CA GLY A 79 13.30 1.82 26.84
C GLY A 79 12.13 1.45 25.94
N ASP A 80 12.31 0.39 25.17
CA ASP A 80 11.29 -0.10 24.23
C ASP A 80 9.97 -0.51 24.91
N ASP A 81 10.01 -1.03 26.15
CA ASP A 81 8.80 -1.40 26.89
C ASP A 81 7.90 -0.17 27.14
N LYS A 82 8.47 1.00 27.38
CA LYS A 82 7.69 2.24 27.51
C LYS A 82 7.05 2.64 26.17
N ILE A 83 7.77 2.48 25.07
CA ILE A 83 7.28 2.82 23.72
C ILE A 83 6.15 1.86 23.32
N MET A 84 6.33 0.55 23.57
CA MET A 84 5.35 -0.51 23.35
C MET A 84 4.06 -0.23 24.11
N ILE A 85 4.16 0.11 25.40
CA ILE A 85 3.00 0.42 26.25
C ILE A 85 2.27 1.69 25.81
N GLU A 86 2.97 2.76 25.40
CA GLU A 86 2.33 3.98 24.88
C GLU A 86 1.62 3.73 23.54
N ARG A 87 2.25 2.99 22.61
CA ARG A 87 1.66 2.60 21.32
C ARG A 87 0.39 1.77 21.52
N LEU A 88 0.52 0.68 22.27
CA LEU A 88 -0.59 -0.22 22.56
C LEU A 88 -1.72 0.51 23.32
N TYR A 89 -1.40 1.41 24.24
CA TYR A 89 -2.41 2.23 24.91
C TYR A 89 -3.18 3.11 23.93
N LYS A 90 -2.51 3.75 22.96
CA LYS A 90 -3.17 4.55 21.92
C LYS A 90 -4.15 3.70 21.09
N ASP A 91 -3.73 2.51 20.66
CA ASP A 91 -4.57 1.61 19.86
C ASP A 91 -5.78 1.11 20.63
N LEU A 92 -5.56 0.64 21.87
CA LEU A 92 -6.64 0.18 22.75
C LEU A 92 -7.62 1.31 23.09
N LEU A 93 -7.13 2.53 23.34
CA LEU A 93 -7.98 3.69 23.60
C LEU A 93 -8.80 4.07 22.37
N LYS A 94 -8.22 4.02 21.16
CA LYS A 94 -8.92 4.30 19.89
C LYS A 94 -10.04 3.28 19.67
N SER A 95 -9.75 1.99 19.81
CA SER A 95 -10.75 0.91 19.71
C SER A 95 -11.87 1.05 20.74
N ARG A 96 -11.55 1.41 21.99
CA ARG A 96 -12.54 1.55 23.08
C ARG A 96 -13.41 2.82 23.01
N LYS A 97 -13.08 3.80 22.15
CA LYS A 97 -13.97 4.93 21.85
C LYS A 97 -15.18 4.54 21.00
N ILE A 98 -15.09 3.42 20.28
CA ILE A 98 -16.09 2.97 19.33
C ILE A 98 -17.03 1.96 20.02
N PRO A 99 -18.35 2.21 20.13
CA PRO A 99 -19.27 1.29 20.79
C PRO A 99 -19.43 -0.04 20.04
N ASN A 100 -19.49 -1.17 20.78
CA ASN A 100 -19.66 -2.51 20.20
C ASN A 100 -20.88 -2.63 19.27
N ASP A 101 -21.97 -1.92 19.56
CA ASP A 101 -23.18 -1.91 18.72
C ASP A 101 -22.93 -1.24 17.37
N PHE A 102 -22.13 -0.17 17.36
CA PHE A 102 -21.70 0.48 16.13
C PHE A 102 -20.73 -0.41 15.33
N VAL A 103 -19.79 -1.11 15.99
CA VAL A 103 -18.91 -2.07 15.31
C VAL A 103 -19.73 -3.15 14.61
N ARG A 104 -20.73 -3.73 15.31
CA ARG A 104 -21.65 -4.72 14.74
C ARG A 104 -22.47 -4.16 13.57
N GLU A 105 -22.96 -2.92 13.68
CA GLU A 105 -23.69 -2.23 12.62
C GLU A 105 -22.81 -2.03 11.36
N LEU A 106 -21.56 -1.57 11.55
CA LEU A 106 -20.60 -1.31 10.48
C LEU A 106 -20.15 -2.61 9.79
N SER A 107 -19.75 -3.64 10.54
CA SER A 107 -19.33 -4.92 9.96
C SER A 107 -20.45 -5.60 9.17
N LYS A 108 -21.69 -5.54 9.65
CA LYS A 108 -22.85 -6.03 8.89
C LYS A 108 -23.03 -5.27 7.58
N GLU A 109 -22.87 -3.95 7.60
CA GLU A 109 -23.01 -3.13 6.40
C GLU A 109 -21.87 -3.38 5.39
N GLN A 110 -20.62 -3.50 5.85
CA GLN A 110 -19.48 -3.82 5.00
C GLN A 110 -19.69 -5.13 4.24
N SER A 111 -20.15 -6.20 4.91
CA SER A 111 -20.42 -7.49 4.24
C SER A 111 -21.52 -7.40 3.16
N LEU A 112 -22.59 -6.63 3.42
CA LEU A 112 -23.64 -6.38 2.42
C LEU A 112 -23.13 -5.52 1.26
N ALA A 113 -22.37 -4.47 1.57
CA ALA A 113 -21.79 -3.54 0.63
C ALA A 113 -20.79 -4.21 -0.33
N VAL A 114 -19.94 -5.14 0.15
CA VAL A 114 -19.04 -5.93 -0.69
C VAL A 114 -19.82 -6.78 -1.70
N LYS A 115 -20.89 -7.46 -1.27
CA LYS A 115 -21.74 -8.25 -2.17
C LYS A 115 -22.41 -7.36 -3.22
N ALA A 116 -23.01 -6.25 -2.78
CA ALA A 116 -23.67 -5.29 -3.68
C ALA A 116 -22.68 -4.63 -4.65
N TRP A 117 -21.45 -4.33 -4.22
CA TRP A 117 -20.39 -3.81 -5.10
C TRP A 117 -19.99 -4.82 -6.18
N LYS A 118 -19.82 -6.11 -5.83
CA LYS A 118 -19.46 -7.15 -6.82
C LYS A 118 -20.54 -7.24 -7.91
N GLU A 119 -21.81 -7.33 -7.50
CA GLU A 119 -22.95 -7.34 -8.43
C GLU A 119 -23.07 -6.04 -9.24
N ALA A 120 -22.90 -4.89 -8.61
CA ALA A 120 -22.94 -3.59 -9.29
C ALA A 120 -21.84 -3.48 -10.36
N LYS A 121 -20.63 -3.94 -10.05
CA LYS A 121 -19.47 -3.90 -10.96
C LYS A 121 -19.63 -4.88 -12.11
N GLU A 122 -20.18 -6.07 -11.87
CA GLU A 122 -20.51 -7.03 -12.94
C GLU A 122 -21.57 -6.45 -13.89
N LYS A 123 -22.62 -5.82 -13.34
CA LYS A 123 -23.76 -5.27 -14.09
C LYS A 123 -23.59 -3.84 -14.59
N SER A 124 -22.43 -3.20 -14.36
CA SER A 124 -22.19 -1.79 -14.69
C SER A 124 -23.25 -0.81 -14.16
N ASN A 125 -23.76 -1.06 -12.94
CA ASN A 125 -24.92 -0.35 -12.41
C ASN A 125 -24.70 0.09 -10.96
N PHE A 126 -24.24 1.33 -10.77
CA PHE A 126 -23.97 1.92 -9.47
C PHE A 126 -25.18 1.95 -8.52
N LYS A 127 -26.42 1.99 -9.04
CA LYS A 127 -27.64 2.06 -8.20
C LYS A 127 -27.82 0.84 -7.28
N ILE A 128 -27.22 -0.30 -7.62
CA ILE A 128 -27.21 -1.50 -6.77
C ILE A 128 -26.35 -1.27 -5.52
N PHE A 129 -25.22 -0.58 -5.67
CA PHE A 129 -24.28 -0.29 -4.58
C PHE A 129 -24.60 1.01 -3.82
N GLN A 130 -25.22 1.99 -4.49
CA GLN A 130 -25.56 3.31 -3.94
C GLN A 130 -26.17 3.28 -2.51
N PRO A 131 -27.23 2.53 -2.19
CA PRO A 131 -27.85 2.59 -0.86
C PRO A 131 -26.91 2.07 0.25
N HIS A 132 -26.06 1.09 -0.07
CA HIS A 132 -25.03 0.58 0.85
C HIS A 132 -23.92 1.62 1.06
N LEU A 133 -23.45 2.26 -0.01
CA LEU A 133 -22.45 3.31 0.09
C LEU A 133 -22.98 4.55 0.85
N GLU A 134 -24.25 4.92 0.66
CA GLU A 134 -24.91 5.97 1.47
C GLU A 134 -24.93 5.66 2.95
N LYS A 135 -25.17 4.39 3.32
CA LYS A 135 -25.13 3.98 4.73
C LYS A 135 -23.70 3.91 5.25
N LEU A 136 -22.74 3.39 4.48
CA LEU A 136 -21.32 3.38 4.86
C LEU A 136 -20.78 4.80 5.10
N VAL A 137 -21.06 5.78 4.22
CA VAL A 137 -20.63 7.17 4.44
C VAL A 137 -21.19 7.73 5.76
N LYS A 138 -22.48 7.52 6.05
CA LYS A 138 -23.09 7.92 7.34
C LYS A 138 -22.41 7.25 8.54
N LEU A 139 -22.09 5.95 8.43
CA LEU A 139 -21.41 5.21 9.49
C LEU A 139 -19.97 5.70 9.70
N LYS A 140 -19.21 5.97 8.62
CA LYS A 140 -17.83 6.47 8.72
C LYS A 140 -17.76 7.90 9.26
N ILE A 141 -18.75 8.75 8.98
CA ILE A 141 -18.93 10.04 9.65
C ILE A 141 -19.18 9.84 11.16
N LYS A 142 -20.00 8.86 11.55
CA LYS A 142 -20.27 8.52 12.96
C LYS A 142 -19.02 7.95 13.66
N GLU A 143 -18.23 7.11 13.00
CA GLU A 143 -16.94 6.60 13.46
C GLU A 143 -15.93 7.73 13.71
N ALA A 144 -15.78 8.64 12.74
CA ALA A 144 -14.91 9.81 12.87
C ALA A 144 -15.30 10.68 14.08
N ASN A 145 -16.60 10.81 14.38
CA ASN A 145 -17.11 11.52 15.55
C ASN A 145 -16.92 10.76 16.88
N TYR A 146 -16.78 9.43 16.90
CA TYR A 146 -16.36 8.68 18.09
C TYR A 146 -14.87 8.87 18.38
N ILE A 147 -14.02 8.79 17.34
CA ILE A 147 -12.57 8.95 17.47
C ILE A 147 -12.22 10.41 17.82
N LYS A 148 -12.81 11.37 17.10
CA LYS A 148 -12.79 12.83 17.32
C LYS A 148 -11.38 13.41 17.48
N LEU A 149 -10.54 13.25 16.45
CA LEU A 149 -9.30 14.01 16.34
C LEU A 149 -9.56 15.49 15.99
N PRO A 150 -8.65 16.42 16.34
CA PRO A 150 -8.75 17.83 15.98
C PRO A 150 -8.72 18.08 14.46
N GLY A 151 -9.26 19.24 14.05
CA GLY A 151 -9.27 19.68 12.65
C GLY A 151 -10.43 19.08 11.85
N HIS A 152 -10.19 18.83 10.57
CA HIS A 152 -11.17 18.26 9.64
C HIS A 152 -11.62 16.85 10.05
N ILE A 153 -12.92 16.54 9.89
CA ILE A 153 -13.51 15.25 10.32
C ILE A 153 -12.77 14.02 9.77
N TYR A 154 -12.31 14.09 8.52
CA TYR A 154 -11.53 13.06 7.84
C TYR A 154 -10.22 12.69 8.55
N ASN A 155 -9.64 13.58 9.38
CA ASN A 155 -8.41 13.32 10.13
C ASN A 155 -8.54 12.05 10.99
N SER A 156 -9.72 11.82 11.57
CA SER A 156 -10.00 10.62 12.38
C SER A 156 -10.01 9.31 11.59
N LEU A 157 -10.30 9.38 10.29
CA LEU A 157 -10.29 8.23 9.37
C LEU A 157 -8.90 8.01 8.78
N LEU A 158 -8.21 9.09 8.40
CA LEU A 158 -6.85 9.08 7.88
C LEU A 158 -5.83 8.54 8.92
N ASP A 159 -5.92 8.96 10.18
CA ASP A 159 -5.05 8.48 11.28
C ASP A 159 -5.18 6.97 11.56
N SER A 160 -6.19 6.28 11.01
CA SER A 160 -6.29 4.81 11.09
C SER A 160 -5.36 4.09 10.11
N TYR A 161 -4.82 4.81 9.11
CA TYR A 161 -3.90 4.25 8.11
C TYR A 161 -2.56 5.01 8.08
N GLU A 162 -2.57 6.31 8.39
CA GLU A 162 -1.40 7.19 8.44
C GLU A 162 -1.35 8.01 9.73
N GLU A 163 -0.77 7.44 10.78
CA GLU A 163 -0.75 8.02 12.13
C GLU A 163 -0.16 9.44 12.15
N GLY A 164 -0.96 10.43 12.59
CA GLY A 164 -0.52 11.83 12.70
C GLY A 164 -0.48 12.63 11.38
N MET A 165 -0.93 12.06 10.26
CA MET A 165 -1.25 12.82 9.04
C MET A 165 -2.63 13.48 9.16
N THR A 166 -2.81 14.65 8.55
CA THR A 166 -4.06 15.41 8.60
C THR A 166 -4.36 16.05 7.26
N VAL A 167 -5.62 16.40 7.01
CA VAL A 167 -6.07 17.13 5.81
C VAL A 167 -5.32 18.45 5.66
N GLU A 168 -5.07 19.16 6.78
CA GLU A 168 -4.36 20.44 6.80
C GLU A 168 -2.88 20.27 6.40
N LYS A 169 -2.23 19.16 6.76
CA LYS A 169 -0.87 18.82 6.31
C LYS A 169 -0.83 18.34 4.85
N LEU A 170 -1.87 17.62 4.41
CA LEU A 170 -1.87 16.84 3.18
C LEU A 170 -2.42 17.59 1.96
N THR A 171 -3.51 18.34 2.12
CA THR A 171 -4.20 19.00 0.99
C THR A 171 -3.28 19.95 0.22
N PRO A 172 -2.52 20.88 0.84
CA PRO A 172 -1.64 21.78 0.09
C PRO A 172 -0.55 21.03 -0.70
N LYS A 173 -0.11 19.88 -0.19
CA LYS A 173 0.91 19.02 -0.82
C LYS A 173 0.35 18.28 -2.02
N LEU A 174 -0.85 17.73 -1.91
CA LEU A 174 -1.54 17.06 -3.02
C LEU A 174 -2.05 18.05 -4.08
N GLU A 175 -2.44 19.26 -3.69
CA GLU A 175 -2.80 20.33 -4.63
C GLU A 175 -1.59 20.79 -5.44
N LYS A 176 -0.43 21.01 -4.81
CA LYS A 176 0.83 21.30 -5.52
C LYS A 176 1.21 20.15 -6.46
N LEU A 177 1.22 18.92 -5.96
CA LEU A 177 1.52 17.73 -6.75
C LEU A 177 0.60 17.60 -7.97
N LYS A 178 -0.71 17.85 -7.82
CA LYS A 178 -1.67 17.86 -8.93
C LYS A 178 -1.26 18.86 -10.03
N VAL A 179 -0.91 20.09 -9.67
CA VAL A 179 -0.51 21.12 -10.63
C VAL A 179 0.78 20.73 -11.35
N ASP A 180 1.80 20.30 -10.60
CA ASP A 180 3.10 19.92 -11.15
C ASP A 180 3.02 18.68 -12.07
N LEU A 181 2.18 17.68 -11.73
CA LEU A 181 1.93 16.52 -12.57
C LEU A 181 1.22 16.89 -13.87
N LEU A 182 0.21 17.76 -13.82
CA LEU A 182 -0.50 18.22 -15.02
C LEU A 182 0.43 19.05 -15.92
N GLU A 183 1.32 19.87 -15.36
CA GLU A 183 2.34 20.60 -16.13
C GLU A 183 3.31 19.64 -16.85
N LEU A 184 3.85 18.64 -16.13
CA LEU A 184 4.72 17.62 -16.70
C LEU A 184 4.01 16.81 -17.79
N LEU A 185 2.78 16.38 -17.52
CA LEU A 185 1.97 15.60 -18.44
C LEU A 185 1.65 16.38 -19.73
N ASN A 186 1.41 17.69 -19.64
CA ASN A 186 1.22 18.55 -20.81
C ASN A 186 2.50 18.65 -21.66
N LYS A 187 3.68 18.73 -21.04
CA LYS A 187 4.98 18.71 -21.76
C LYS A 187 5.21 17.38 -22.47
N ILE A 188 4.95 16.26 -21.79
CA ILE A 188 5.02 14.91 -22.37
C ILE A 188 4.04 14.77 -23.54
N LYS A 189 2.75 15.05 -23.35
CA LYS A 189 1.69 14.94 -24.37
C LYS A 189 1.94 15.81 -25.62
N SER A 190 2.66 16.92 -25.46
CA SER A 190 3.00 17.82 -26.57
C SER A 190 4.13 17.30 -27.47
N SER A 191 4.95 16.35 -26.99
CA SER A 191 6.13 15.87 -27.70
C SER A 191 5.81 14.91 -28.85
N GLU A 192 6.68 14.88 -29.86
CA GLU A 192 6.51 13.96 -30.99
C GLU A 192 6.74 12.50 -30.59
N LYS A 193 7.66 12.25 -29.64
CA LYS A 193 7.89 10.92 -29.08
C LYS A 193 6.65 10.36 -28.38
N TYR A 194 5.80 11.20 -27.78
CA TYR A 194 4.52 10.78 -27.21
C TYR A 194 3.47 10.50 -28.29
N LYS A 195 3.31 11.39 -29.27
CA LYS A 195 2.30 11.23 -30.34
C LYS A 195 2.51 9.98 -31.20
N THR A 196 3.77 9.58 -31.38
CA THR A 196 4.18 8.41 -32.19
C THR A 196 4.43 7.14 -31.37
N GLN A 197 4.23 7.17 -30.04
CA GLN A 197 4.50 6.01 -29.19
C GLN A 197 3.58 4.82 -29.50
N ASN A 198 4.11 3.62 -29.32
CA ASN A 198 3.39 2.36 -29.45
C ASN A 198 4.09 1.28 -28.61
N LEU A 199 3.43 0.14 -28.42
CA LEU A 199 3.95 -1.00 -27.65
C LEU A 199 4.35 -2.15 -28.59
N ARG A 200 5.31 -1.91 -29.49
CA ARG A 200 5.72 -2.90 -30.51
C ARG A 200 6.37 -4.12 -29.87
N LEU A 201 7.32 -3.90 -28.96
CA LEU A 201 8.07 -4.97 -28.31
C LEU A 201 7.19 -5.73 -27.31
N MET A 202 6.34 -5.03 -26.55
CA MET A 202 5.42 -5.62 -25.58
C MET A 202 4.15 -6.23 -26.17
N SER A 203 3.96 -6.14 -27.49
CA SER A 203 2.94 -6.90 -28.22
C SER A 203 3.43 -8.30 -28.65
N GLY A 204 4.69 -8.64 -28.36
CA GLY A 204 5.27 -9.97 -28.61
C GLY A 204 4.64 -11.10 -27.79
N ASN A 205 5.09 -12.33 -28.04
CA ASN A 205 4.66 -13.51 -27.31
C ASN A 205 5.57 -13.78 -26.10
N PHE A 206 5.04 -13.63 -24.88
CA PHE A 206 5.78 -13.81 -23.63
C PHE A 206 5.38 -15.11 -22.95
N ASN A 207 6.16 -16.17 -23.19
CA ASN A 207 5.90 -17.50 -22.63
C ASN A 207 5.74 -17.44 -21.10
N HIS A 208 4.63 -18.01 -20.59
CA HIS A 208 4.27 -17.94 -19.17
C HIS A 208 5.30 -18.58 -18.24
N GLN A 209 5.98 -19.66 -18.66
CA GLN A 209 7.00 -20.32 -17.83
C GLN A 209 8.25 -19.45 -17.70
N ILE A 210 8.70 -18.83 -18.80
CA ILE A 210 9.81 -17.86 -18.78
C ILE A 210 9.45 -16.64 -17.92
N GLN A 211 8.19 -16.17 -17.94
CA GLN A 211 7.75 -15.09 -17.03
C GLN A 211 7.88 -15.48 -15.55
N LYS A 212 7.51 -16.72 -15.18
CA LYS A 212 7.68 -17.22 -13.81
C LYS A 212 9.15 -17.26 -13.40
N GLU A 213 10.02 -17.77 -14.27
CA GLU A 213 11.48 -17.82 -14.04
C GLU A 213 12.07 -16.42 -13.84
N PHE A 214 11.57 -15.38 -14.52
CA PHE A 214 11.95 -14.00 -14.25
C PHE A 214 11.41 -13.44 -12.93
N CYS A 215 10.21 -13.84 -12.49
CA CYS A 215 9.68 -13.48 -11.17
C CYS A 215 10.53 -14.11 -10.05
N ASP A 216 10.92 -15.37 -10.23
CA ASP A 216 11.83 -16.07 -9.32
C ASP A 216 13.24 -15.46 -9.34
N ASP A 217 13.84 -15.16 -10.50
CA ASP A 217 15.16 -14.50 -10.57
C ASP A 217 15.14 -13.14 -9.87
N VAL A 218 14.17 -12.27 -10.18
CA VAL A 218 14.17 -10.90 -9.67
C VAL A 218 13.95 -10.83 -8.16
N SER A 219 13.06 -11.65 -7.61
CA SER A 219 12.79 -11.69 -6.17
C SER A 219 14.02 -12.13 -5.36
N LEU A 220 14.74 -13.14 -5.81
CA LEU A 220 16.02 -13.57 -5.22
C LEU A 220 17.10 -12.50 -5.39
N LYS A 221 17.11 -11.80 -6.52
CA LYS A 221 18.12 -10.79 -6.85
C LYS A 221 17.98 -9.53 -6.00
N ILE A 222 16.74 -9.02 -5.83
CA ILE A 222 16.43 -7.92 -4.89
C ILE A 222 16.51 -8.37 -3.43
N GLY A 223 16.47 -9.68 -3.17
CA GLY A 223 17.02 -10.30 -1.95
C GLY A 223 16.00 -10.98 -1.03
N LEU A 224 14.90 -11.51 -1.56
CA LEU A 224 14.05 -12.43 -0.80
C LEU A 224 14.77 -13.77 -0.57
N GLU A 225 14.69 -14.26 0.67
CA GLU A 225 15.34 -15.47 1.17
C GLU A 225 14.37 -16.66 1.10
N LYS A 226 14.69 -17.72 0.35
CA LYS A 226 13.77 -18.86 0.06
C LYS A 226 13.34 -19.67 1.29
N ASP A 227 14.10 -19.58 2.37
CA ASP A 227 13.83 -20.19 3.67
C ASP A 227 12.96 -19.33 4.59
N ARG A 228 12.63 -18.09 4.17
CA ARG A 228 11.79 -17.14 4.91
C ARG A 228 10.64 -16.53 4.08
N ALA A 229 10.64 -16.75 2.77
CA ALA A 229 9.65 -16.25 1.83
C ALA A 229 9.40 -17.19 0.65
N ARG A 230 8.23 -17.05 0.02
CA ARG A 230 7.84 -17.76 -1.20
C ARG A 230 6.96 -16.90 -2.11
N ILE A 231 6.94 -17.27 -3.40
CA ILE A 231 6.08 -16.70 -4.43
C ILE A 231 5.02 -17.70 -4.84
N ASP A 232 3.78 -17.22 -4.92
CA ASP A 232 2.62 -17.98 -5.37
C ASP A 232 1.80 -17.19 -6.40
N PHE A 233 0.69 -17.76 -6.87
CA PHE A 233 -0.20 -17.11 -7.84
C PHE A 233 -1.59 -16.89 -7.27
N SER A 234 -2.13 -15.69 -7.50
CA SER A 234 -3.47 -15.25 -7.11
C SER A 234 -4.07 -14.36 -8.21
N GLU A 235 -5.36 -14.06 -8.14
CA GLU A 235 -5.98 -13.13 -9.11
C GLU A 235 -5.49 -11.68 -8.91
N HIS A 236 -5.24 -11.29 -7.65
CA HIS A 236 -4.75 -9.97 -7.26
C HIS A 236 -3.47 -10.13 -6.43
N PRO A 237 -2.31 -9.65 -6.91
CA PRO A 237 -1.06 -9.65 -6.15
C PRO A 237 -1.22 -9.03 -4.75
N PHE A 238 -0.61 -9.67 -3.76
CA PHE A 238 -0.53 -9.20 -2.38
C PHE A 238 0.65 -9.83 -1.63
N THR A 239 1.05 -9.18 -0.54
CA THR A 239 2.00 -9.66 0.46
C THR A 239 1.28 -9.97 1.76
N THR A 240 1.69 -11.04 2.44
CA THR A 240 1.17 -11.37 3.77
C THR A 240 2.24 -11.95 4.68
N LYS A 241 2.08 -11.73 5.98
CA LYS A 241 2.96 -12.23 7.04
C LYS A 241 2.23 -13.31 7.82
N THR A 242 2.72 -14.54 7.67
CA THR A 242 2.20 -15.75 8.34
C THR A 242 3.14 -16.25 9.43
N GLY A 243 4.27 -15.56 9.62
CA GLY A 243 5.21 -15.72 10.72
C GLY A 243 6.31 -14.66 10.63
N PHE A 244 7.16 -14.54 11.65
CA PHE A 244 8.26 -13.58 11.62
C PHE A 244 9.28 -13.88 10.49
N ASN A 245 9.46 -15.16 10.18
CA ASN A 245 10.27 -15.67 9.08
C ASN A 245 9.39 -16.47 8.08
N ASP A 246 8.15 -16.04 7.86
CA ASP A 246 7.27 -16.61 6.82
C ASP A 246 6.42 -15.47 6.22
N VAL A 247 7.01 -14.80 5.23
CA VAL A 247 6.38 -13.70 4.48
C VAL A 247 6.17 -14.14 3.04
N ARG A 248 4.92 -14.19 2.61
CA ARG A 248 4.52 -14.77 1.32
C ARG A 248 4.06 -13.66 0.39
N ILE A 249 4.44 -13.75 -0.87
CA ILE A 249 3.97 -12.85 -1.91
C ILE A 249 3.23 -13.63 -3.00
N THR A 250 2.28 -12.96 -3.64
CA THR A 250 1.56 -13.50 -4.79
C THR A 250 1.72 -12.61 -6.01
N THR A 251 1.68 -13.20 -7.20
CA THR A 251 1.73 -12.48 -8.48
C THR A 251 0.72 -13.08 -9.47
N ASN A 252 0.47 -12.44 -10.61
CA ASN A 252 -0.45 -12.96 -11.63
C ASN A 252 0.21 -12.92 -13.02
N ILE A 253 0.43 -14.09 -13.63
CA ILE A 253 1.04 -14.21 -14.96
C ILE A 253 0.04 -13.78 -16.04
N ARG A 254 0.24 -12.57 -16.58
CA ARG A 254 -0.58 -12.00 -17.66
C ARG A 254 0.11 -12.14 -19.02
N LYS A 255 -0.62 -11.83 -20.10
CA LYS A 255 -0.08 -11.80 -21.48
C LYS A 255 1.12 -10.84 -21.64
N LYS A 256 1.15 -9.74 -20.88
CA LYS A 256 2.27 -8.79 -20.85
C LYS A 256 3.17 -9.11 -19.64
N PRO A 257 4.50 -9.25 -19.82
CA PRO A 257 5.40 -9.74 -18.78
C PRO A 257 5.65 -8.71 -17.68
N LEU A 258 5.54 -7.41 -18.00
CA LEU A 258 5.80 -6.36 -17.03
C LEU A 258 4.77 -6.31 -15.90
N PHE A 259 3.57 -6.83 -16.09
CA PHE A 259 2.60 -6.89 -14.99
C PHE A 259 3.12 -7.83 -13.89
N SER A 260 3.35 -9.10 -14.21
CA SER A 260 3.81 -10.12 -13.25
C SER A 260 5.19 -9.80 -12.68
N PHE A 261 6.09 -9.28 -13.52
CA PHE A 261 7.44 -8.89 -13.12
C PHE A 261 7.41 -7.67 -12.19
N GLY A 262 6.67 -6.62 -12.57
CA GLY A 262 6.48 -5.41 -11.75
C GLY A 262 5.79 -5.71 -10.43
N SER A 263 4.68 -6.47 -10.43
CA SER A 263 4.00 -6.86 -9.19
C SER A 263 4.86 -7.74 -8.31
N THR A 264 5.68 -8.65 -8.87
CA THR A 264 6.64 -9.42 -8.07
C THR A 264 7.66 -8.51 -7.37
N ILE A 265 8.18 -7.48 -8.05
CA ILE A 265 9.09 -6.51 -7.43
C ILE A 265 8.37 -5.67 -6.36
N HIS A 266 7.14 -5.23 -6.64
CA HIS A 266 6.29 -4.47 -5.72
C HIS A 266 6.05 -5.25 -4.41
N GLU A 267 5.49 -6.45 -4.51
CA GLU A 267 5.22 -7.31 -3.36
C GLU A 267 6.51 -7.74 -2.65
N SER A 268 7.61 -7.98 -3.39
CA SER A 268 8.90 -8.23 -2.75
C SER A 268 9.40 -7.05 -1.93
N GLY A 269 9.10 -5.81 -2.33
CA GLY A 269 9.44 -4.62 -1.55
C GLY A 269 8.66 -4.52 -0.24
N HIS A 270 7.37 -4.89 -0.24
CA HIS A 270 6.59 -5.09 0.98
C HIS A 270 7.17 -6.22 1.84
N ALA A 271 7.51 -7.36 1.24
CA ALA A 271 8.02 -8.51 1.97
C ALA A 271 9.40 -8.28 2.60
N LEU A 272 10.29 -7.57 1.90
CA LEU A 272 11.59 -7.14 2.44
C LEU A 272 11.43 -6.25 3.68
N TYR A 273 10.42 -5.37 3.73
CA TYR A 273 10.14 -4.59 4.93
C TYR A 273 9.72 -5.49 6.08
N GLU A 274 8.76 -6.39 5.86
CA GLU A 274 8.22 -7.27 6.90
C GLU A 274 9.24 -8.27 7.47
N LEU A 275 10.15 -8.76 6.63
CA LEU A 275 11.27 -9.65 7.01
C LEU A 275 12.39 -8.94 7.79
N ASN A 276 12.46 -7.61 7.73
CA ASN A 276 13.49 -6.80 8.42
C ASN A 276 12.90 -5.96 9.57
N MET A 277 11.67 -6.26 10.01
CA MET A 277 11.10 -5.74 11.25
C MET A 277 11.95 -6.17 12.46
N PRO A 278 12.01 -5.36 13.54
CA PRO A 278 12.91 -5.62 14.67
C PRO A 278 12.59 -6.94 15.41
N GLU A 279 13.50 -7.91 15.36
CA GLU A 279 13.28 -9.27 15.90
C GLU A 279 12.91 -9.29 17.39
N ASN A 280 13.50 -8.42 18.20
CA ASN A 280 13.18 -8.29 19.63
C ASN A 280 11.70 -7.94 19.89
N HIS A 281 10.95 -7.52 18.86
CA HIS A 281 9.53 -7.16 18.91
C HIS A 281 8.64 -8.02 18.01
N LYS A 282 9.11 -9.20 17.57
CA LYS A 282 8.36 -10.11 16.67
C LYS A 282 7.00 -10.60 17.19
N TYR A 283 6.71 -10.34 18.47
CA TYR A 283 5.47 -10.68 19.18
C TYR A 283 4.88 -9.51 19.98
N ASP A 284 5.16 -8.25 19.60
CA ASP A 284 4.49 -7.07 20.16
C ASP A 284 4.22 -5.99 19.09
N THR A 285 3.48 -4.93 19.46
CA THR A 285 3.07 -3.89 18.51
C THR A 285 4.23 -3.17 17.80
N LEU A 286 5.45 -3.18 18.33
CA LEU A 286 6.61 -2.49 17.74
C LEU A 286 7.19 -3.24 16.54
N GLY A 287 6.90 -4.53 16.36
CA GLY A 287 7.33 -5.37 15.23
C GLY A 287 6.54 -5.22 13.94
N ASN A 288 5.76 -4.13 13.79
CA ASN A 288 4.90 -3.84 12.63
C ASN A 288 5.31 -2.50 11.99
N ALA A 289 4.80 -2.20 10.79
CA ALA A 289 4.92 -0.88 10.19
C ALA A 289 4.14 0.19 10.99
N PRO A 290 4.62 1.46 11.09
CA PRO A 290 3.91 2.54 11.76
C PRO A 290 2.79 3.18 10.93
N SER A 291 2.78 3.01 9.61
CA SER A 291 1.68 3.42 8.71
C SER A 291 1.66 2.59 7.43
N LEU A 292 0.55 2.67 6.68
CA LEU A 292 0.50 2.09 5.33
C LEU A 292 1.33 2.90 4.32
N GLY A 293 1.47 4.21 4.47
CA GLY A 293 2.26 5.04 3.57
C GLY A 293 3.75 4.69 3.56
N ILE A 294 4.36 4.41 4.71
CA ILE A 294 5.75 3.90 4.73
C ILE A 294 5.85 2.46 4.21
N HIS A 295 4.79 1.66 4.33
CA HIS A 295 4.77 0.29 3.84
C HIS A 295 4.69 0.23 2.30
N GLU A 296 3.82 1.05 1.71
CA GLU A 296 3.75 1.31 0.26
C GLU A 296 5.01 2.00 -0.26
N SER A 297 5.70 2.81 0.55
CA SER A 297 6.96 3.39 0.10
C SER A 297 8.02 2.33 -0.14
N GLN A 298 7.99 1.18 0.55
CA GLN A 298 8.94 0.10 0.28
C GLN A 298 8.61 -0.65 -1.01
N SER A 299 7.35 -0.93 -1.29
CA SER A 299 6.96 -1.55 -2.57
C SER A 299 7.21 -0.62 -3.76
N ARG A 300 6.80 0.65 -3.68
CA ARG A 300 7.07 1.67 -4.70
C ARG A 300 8.56 1.99 -4.87
N PHE A 301 9.36 1.90 -3.80
CA PHE A 301 10.81 2.06 -3.91
C PHE A 301 11.39 0.96 -4.82
N TRP A 302 11.09 -0.30 -4.54
CA TRP A 302 11.62 -1.40 -5.35
C TRP A 302 11.00 -1.45 -6.75
N GLU A 303 9.68 -1.30 -6.88
CA GLU A 303 8.98 -1.32 -8.17
C GLU A 303 9.40 -0.15 -9.06
N ASN A 304 9.18 1.09 -8.60
CA ASN A 304 9.33 2.27 -9.44
C ASN A 304 10.77 2.79 -9.41
N MET A 305 11.28 3.10 -8.22
CA MET A 305 12.55 3.82 -8.05
C MET A 305 13.76 2.94 -8.42
N ILE A 306 13.64 1.62 -8.30
CA ILE A 306 14.62 0.66 -8.82
C ILE A 306 14.10 0.04 -10.13
N GLY A 307 13.01 -0.73 -10.08
CA GLY A 307 12.56 -1.65 -11.14
C GLY A 307 12.08 -1.01 -12.44
N LEU A 308 11.72 0.28 -12.46
CA LEU A 308 11.35 1.00 -13.69
C LEU A 308 12.45 1.95 -14.20
N ASN A 309 13.61 2.04 -13.53
CA ASN A 309 14.69 2.95 -13.92
C ASN A 309 15.77 2.30 -14.80
N GLU A 310 16.48 3.16 -15.53
CA GLU A 310 17.44 2.74 -16.56
C GLU A 310 18.49 1.74 -16.07
N PRO A 311 19.18 1.95 -14.92
CA PRO A 311 20.25 1.05 -14.48
C PRO A 311 19.76 -0.38 -14.22
N PHE A 312 18.57 -0.54 -13.64
CA PHE A 312 17.97 -1.85 -13.42
C PHE A 312 17.67 -2.56 -14.75
N TRP A 313 17.18 -1.83 -15.75
CA TRP A 313 16.94 -2.39 -17.08
C TRP A 313 18.21 -2.64 -17.87
N ARG A 314 19.31 -1.93 -17.63
CA ARG A 314 20.62 -2.25 -18.22
C ARG A 314 21.06 -3.67 -17.82
N TYR A 315 20.77 -4.08 -16.59
CA TYR A 315 20.97 -5.45 -16.11
C TYR A 315 19.94 -6.45 -16.68
N TYR A 316 18.64 -6.12 -16.66
CA TYR A 316 17.57 -7.07 -17.01
C TYR A 316 17.24 -7.20 -18.49
N PHE A 317 17.37 -6.14 -19.29
CA PHE A 317 16.98 -6.15 -20.70
C PHE A 317 17.74 -7.19 -21.55
N PRO A 318 19.07 -7.39 -21.41
CA PRO A 318 19.76 -8.45 -22.13
C PRO A 318 19.15 -9.83 -21.87
N LYS A 319 18.87 -10.17 -20.60
CA LYS A 319 18.19 -11.42 -20.22
C LYS A 319 16.81 -11.53 -20.89
N PHE A 320 15.98 -10.48 -20.79
CA PHE A 320 14.63 -10.44 -21.39
C PHE A 320 14.69 -10.62 -22.91
N LYS A 321 15.62 -9.91 -23.57
CA LYS A 321 15.83 -9.96 -25.02
C LYS A 321 16.18 -11.36 -25.50
N ASP A 322 17.11 -12.02 -24.82
CA ASP A 322 17.59 -13.35 -25.22
C ASP A 322 16.56 -14.45 -24.94
N ASN A 323 15.79 -14.36 -23.85
CA ASN A 323 14.80 -15.37 -23.49
C ASN A 323 13.48 -15.21 -24.28
N PHE A 324 12.97 -13.99 -24.45
CA PHE A 324 11.74 -13.72 -25.20
C PHE A 324 11.95 -13.39 -26.69
N LYS A 325 13.20 -13.42 -27.18
CA LYS A 325 13.59 -13.12 -28.57
C LYS A 325 13.11 -11.74 -29.05
N ILE A 326 13.30 -10.72 -28.21
CA ILE A 326 12.80 -9.35 -28.45
C ILE A 326 13.56 -8.70 -29.60
N ASN A 327 12.85 -8.41 -30.70
CA ASN A 327 13.41 -7.72 -31.86
C ASN A 327 13.36 -6.19 -31.68
N GLY A 328 14.28 -5.65 -30.87
CA GLY A 328 14.39 -4.21 -30.60
C GLY A 328 15.67 -3.80 -29.88
N GLY A 329 15.88 -2.49 -29.77
CA GLY A 329 16.95 -1.86 -29.00
C GLY A 329 16.59 -1.64 -27.53
N PHE A 330 17.58 -1.32 -26.70
CA PHE A 330 17.36 -0.99 -25.29
C PHE A 330 16.46 0.24 -25.13
N GLU A 331 16.70 1.30 -25.90
CA GLU A 331 15.96 2.57 -25.79
C GLU A 331 14.47 2.41 -26.12
N GLU A 332 14.15 1.61 -27.14
CA GLU A 332 12.78 1.24 -27.48
C GLU A 332 12.11 0.49 -26.32
N TRP A 333 12.79 -0.51 -25.75
CA TRP A 333 12.28 -1.27 -24.61
C TRP A 333 12.09 -0.41 -23.37
N TYR A 334 13.07 0.41 -22.99
CA TYR A 334 13.01 1.27 -21.82
C TYR A 334 11.90 2.34 -21.94
N LYS A 335 11.63 2.82 -23.15
CA LYS A 335 10.47 3.67 -23.45
C LYS A 335 9.14 2.91 -23.31
N GLU A 336 9.05 1.66 -23.77
CA GLU A 336 7.84 0.84 -23.60
C GLU A 336 7.62 0.39 -22.14
N VAL A 337 8.68 0.22 -21.34
CA VAL A 337 8.60 0.01 -19.88
C VAL A 337 7.95 1.22 -19.21
N ASN A 338 8.37 2.41 -19.63
CA ASN A 338 7.91 3.68 -19.09
C ASN A 338 6.88 4.35 -20.01
N PHE A 339 5.96 3.54 -20.55
CA PHE A 339 4.90 3.98 -21.47
C PHE A 339 3.90 4.87 -20.73
N VAL A 340 3.78 6.14 -21.13
CA VAL A 340 2.84 7.09 -20.51
C VAL A 340 1.54 7.09 -21.28
N SER A 341 0.46 6.64 -20.65
CA SER A 341 -0.85 6.53 -21.28
C SER A 341 -1.97 6.76 -20.27
N PRO A 342 -2.94 7.64 -20.57
CA PRO A 342 -4.07 7.86 -19.69
C PRO A 342 -4.89 6.55 -19.57
N SER A 343 -4.90 5.97 -18.38
CA SER A 343 -5.64 4.74 -18.06
C SER A 343 -6.93 5.07 -17.32
N LYS A 344 -7.95 4.23 -17.45
CA LYS A 344 -9.11 4.30 -16.56
C LYS A 344 -8.77 3.68 -15.22
N ILE A 345 -8.01 2.59 -15.22
CA ILE A 345 -7.78 1.72 -14.07
C ILE A 345 -6.52 2.15 -13.32
N ARG A 346 -6.69 2.55 -12.05
CA ARG A 346 -5.62 3.05 -11.15
C ARG A 346 -4.45 2.08 -11.02
N ILE A 347 -4.73 0.79 -10.86
CA ILE A 347 -3.70 -0.26 -10.71
C ILE A 347 -3.00 -0.61 -12.03
N GLU A 348 -3.43 -0.01 -13.15
CA GLU A 348 -2.82 -0.16 -14.49
C GLU A 348 -2.36 1.21 -15.02
N SER A 349 -2.18 2.19 -14.13
CA SER A 349 -1.70 3.54 -14.45
C SER A 349 -0.17 3.59 -14.45
N ASP A 350 0.41 4.35 -15.38
CA ASP A 350 1.82 4.73 -15.32
C ASP A 350 2.11 5.68 -14.14
N GLU A 351 3.39 5.86 -13.82
CA GLU A 351 3.85 6.69 -12.69
C GLU A 351 3.34 8.14 -12.77
N VAL A 352 3.27 8.74 -13.97
CA VAL A 352 2.89 10.15 -14.15
C VAL A 352 1.41 10.36 -13.85
N HIS A 353 0.54 9.42 -14.24
CA HIS A 353 -0.89 9.48 -13.97
C HIS A 353 -1.29 8.91 -12.59
N TYR A 354 -0.50 8.03 -11.98
CA TYR A 354 -0.93 7.23 -10.80
C TYR A 354 -1.41 8.11 -9.63
N CYS A 355 -0.62 9.11 -9.24
CA CYS A 355 -0.99 10.00 -8.13
C CYS A 355 -2.25 10.85 -8.44
N LEU A 356 -2.56 11.14 -9.70
CA LEU A 356 -3.80 11.84 -10.07
C LEU A 356 -5.05 11.00 -9.78
N HIS A 357 -4.98 9.67 -9.95
CA HIS A 357 -6.06 8.76 -9.54
C HIS A 357 -6.29 8.77 -8.01
N ILE A 358 -5.23 8.95 -7.21
CA ILE A 358 -5.31 9.06 -5.75
C ILE A 358 -5.90 10.41 -5.33
N ILE A 359 -5.42 11.50 -5.93
CA ILE A 359 -5.90 12.87 -5.65
C ILE A 359 -7.40 12.98 -5.95
N LEU A 360 -7.86 12.41 -7.07
CA LEU A 360 -9.29 12.30 -7.41
C LEU A 360 -10.11 11.65 -6.29
N ARG A 361 -9.64 10.53 -5.74
CA ARG A 361 -10.34 9.78 -4.69
C ARG A 361 -10.32 10.54 -3.37
N PHE A 362 -9.19 11.11 -3.00
CA PHE A 362 -9.04 11.95 -1.80
C PHE A 362 -10.01 13.16 -1.83
N GLU A 363 -10.05 13.91 -2.93
CA GLU A 363 -10.98 15.04 -3.09
C GLU A 363 -12.46 14.62 -3.00
N ILE A 364 -12.81 13.44 -3.53
CA ILE A 364 -14.16 12.89 -3.40
C ILE A 364 -14.45 12.49 -1.94
N GLU A 365 -13.52 11.82 -1.25
CA GLU A 365 -13.71 11.43 0.15
C GLU A 365 -13.86 12.63 1.09
N LEU A 366 -13.10 13.71 0.88
CA LEU A 366 -13.31 14.97 1.61
C LEU A 366 -14.74 15.48 1.40
N GLY A 367 -15.16 15.64 0.14
CA GLY A 367 -16.50 16.14 -0.18
C GLY A 367 -17.64 15.24 0.32
N LEU A 368 -17.43 13.92 0.39
CA LEU A 368 -18.39 12.98 1.01
C LEU A 368 -18.48 13.17 2.53
N MET A 369 -17.35 13.27 3.23
CA MET A 369 -17.35 13.45 4.69
C MET A 369 -17.84 14.84 5.13
N GLU A 370 -17.68 15.85 4.28
CA GLU A 370 -18.24 17.21 4.48
C GLU A 370 -19.70 17.33 4.03
N GLY A 371 -20.27 16.31 3.37
CA GLY A 371 -21.62 16.37 2.78
C GLY A 371 -21.77 17.30 1.57
N LYS A 372 -20.66 17.83 1.03
CA LYS A 372 -20.62 18.65 -0.20
C LYS A 372 -20.87 17.82 -1.46
N ILE A 373 -20.51 16.54 -1.43
CA ILE A 373 -20.80 15.55 -2.48
C ILE A 373 -21.82 14.56 -1.92
N LYS A 374 -22.89 14.28 -2.67
CA LYS A 374 -23.84 13.21 -2.34
C LYS A 374 -23.41 11.94 -3.06
N VAL A 375 -23.64 10.79 -2.41
CA VAL A 375 -23.33 9.47 -2.99
C VAL A 375 -24.04 9.25 -4.33
N ALA A 376 -25.28 9.72 -4.48
CA ALA A 376 -26.04 9.64 -5.74
C ALA A 376 -25.37 10.38 -6.92
N ASP A 377 -24.58 11.42 -6.66
CA ASP A 377 -23.90 12.22 -7.69
C ASP A 377 -22.53 11.65 -8.08
N LEU A 378 -22.04 10.61 -7.37
CA LEU A 378 -20.68 10.09 -7.56
C LEU A 378 -20.34 9.62 -8.98
N PRO A 379 -21.21 8.92 -9.75
CA PRO A 379 -20.90 8.58 -11.14
C PRO A 379 -20.57 9.82 -11.98
N LYS A 380 -21.33 10.91 -11.80
CA LYS A 380 -21.11 12.17 -12.51
C LYS A 380 -19.81 12.85 -12.06
N VAL A 381 -19.61 12.99 -10.75
CA VAL A 381 -18.41 13.65 -10.18
C VAL A 381 -17.13 12.89 -10.54
N TRP A 382 -17.17 11.56 -10.48
CA TRP A 382 -16.07 10.69 -10.87
C TRP A 382 -15.72 10.87 -12.35
N ASN A 383 -16.72 10.78 -13.24
CA ASN A 383 -16.50 10.86 -14.69
C ASN A 383 -15.96 12.24 -15.09
N GLN A 384 -16.43 13.31 -14.45
CA GLN A 384 -15.89 14.66 -14.63
C GLN A 384 -14.41 14.72 -14.21
N LYS A 385 -14.07 14.30 -12.99
CA LYS A 385 -12.68 14.34 -12.49
C LYS A 385 -11.73 13.44 -13.29
N MET A 386 -12.18 12.27 -13.75
CA MET A 386 -11.39 11.38 -14.62
C MET A 386 -11.06 12.05 -15.96
N LYS A 387 -12.01 12.80 -16.53
CA LYS A 387 -11.80 13.57 -17.77
C LYS A 387 -10.87 14.76 -17.54
N GLU A 388 -11.03 15.48 -16.44
CA GLU A 388 -10.23 16.67 -16.09
C GLU A 388 -8.78 16.33 -15.75
N LEU A 389 -8.55 15.29 -14.94
CA LEU A 389 -7.21 14.97 -14.41
C LEU A 389 -6.45 13.97 -15.29
N ILE A 390 -7.11 12.92 -15.78
CA ILE A 390 -6.45 11.85 -16.55
C ILE A 390 -6.61 12.07 -18.05
N GLY A 391 -7.76 12.60 -18.49
CA GLY A 391 -8.10 12.78 -19.90
C GLY A 391 -8.81 11.58 -20.53
N VAL A 392 -9.48 10.74 -19.73
CA VAL A 392 -10.25 9.58 -20.22
C VAL A 392 -11.75 9.81 -20.11
N GLU A 393 -12.51 9.22 -21.03
CA GLU A 393 -13.96 9.11 -20.94
C GLU A 393 -14.37 7.77 -20.31
N ILE A 394 -15.18 7.84 -19.26
CA ILE A 394 -15.80 6.69 -18.62
C ILE A 394 -17.11 6.37 -19.35
N LYS A 395 -17.23 5.16 -19.87
CA LYS A 395 -18.35 4.65 -20.66
C LYS A 395 -19.40 3.93 -19.81
N ASN A 396 -19.00 3.39 -18.65
CA ASN A 396 -19.89 2.70 -17.71
C ASN A 396 -19.33 2.71 -16.27
N ASP A 397 -20.17 2.36 -15.29
CA ASP A 397 -19.81 2.47 -13.87
C ASP A 397 -18.68 1.51 -13.45
N SER A 398 -18.49 0.37 -14.11
CA SER A 398 -17.53 -0.69 -13.74
C SER A 398 -16.06 -0.28 -13.90
N GLU A 399 -15.77 0.53 -14.92
CA GLU A 399 -14.47 1.21 -15.14
C GLU A 399 -14.43 2.60 -14.47
N GLY A 400 -15.59 3.12 -14.08
CA GLY A 400 -15.79 4.38 -13.35
C GLY A 400 -15.80 4.21 -11.83
N VAL A 401 -16.85 4.69 -11.18
CA VAL A 401 -16.99 4.75 -9.71
C VAL A 401 -16.93 3.37 -9.01
N LEU A 402 -17.27 2.28 -9.71
CA LEU A 402 -17.20 0.90 -9.19
C LEU A 402 -15.83 0.22 -9.48
N GLN A 403 -14.84 0.99 -9.90
CA GLN A 403 -13.52 0.47 -10.23
C GLN A 403 -12.84 -0.22 -9.04
N ASP A 404 -12.81 0.46 -7.89
CA ASP A 404 -12.13 0.03 -6.66
C ASP A 404 -13.14 -0.49 -5.62
N ILE A 405 -12.76 -1.56 -4.90
CA ILE A 405 -13.54 -2.18 -3.82
C ILE A 405 -13.50 -1.41 -2.49
N HIS A 406 -12.52 -0.54 -2.30
CA HIS A 406 -12.18 0.12 -1.02
C HIS A 406 -13.40 0.74 -0.30
N TRP A 407 -14.27 1.46 -1.01
CA TRP A 407 -15.48 2.03 -0.39
C TRP A 407 -16.54 0.98 -0.02
N GLY A 408 -16.59 -0.16 -0.71
CA GLY A 408 -17.40 -1.33 -0.31
C GLY A 408 -16.89 -1.99 0.97
N TRP A 409 -15.57 -1.98 1.20
CA TRP A 409 -14.97 -2.33 2.49
C TRP A 409 -15.13 -1.24 3.57
N GLY A 410 -15.64 -0.04 3.24
CA GLY A 410 -15.67 1.08 4.17
C GLY A 410 -14.29 1.69 4.48
N ASN A 411 -13.29 1.47 3.62
CA ASN A 411 -11.94 2.00 3.74
C ASN A 411 -11.85 3.43 3.20
N PHE A 412 -12.39 4.39 3.97
CA PHE A 412 -12.22 5.82 3.78
C PHE A 412 -11.07 6.33 4.66
N GLY A 413 -10.21 7.20 4.15
CA GLY A 413 -8.90 7.50 4.76
C GLY A 413 -7.75 6.69 4.16
N TYR A 414 -8.04 5.65 3.37
CA TYR A 414 -7.05 4.70 2.88
C TYR A 414 -6.29 5.25 1.66
N PHE A 415 -6.97 5.64 0.58
CA PHE A 415 -6.31 5.96 -0.70
C PHE A 415 -5.11 6.93 -0.63
N PRO A 416 -5.10 7.98 0.23
CA PRO A 416 -3.94 8.85 0.38
C PRO A 416 -2.61 8.14 0.65
N THR A 417 -2.62 6.98 1.31
CA THR A 417 -1.39 6.24 1.65
C THR A 417 -0.63 5.79 0.41
N TYR A 418 -1.32 5.54 -0.71
CA TYR A 418 -0.71 5.23 -2.00
C TYR A 418 0.13 6.40 -2.56
N ALA A 419 -0.39 7.63 -2.50
CA ALA A 419 0.35 8.82 -2.91
C ALA A 419 1.49 9.13 -1.92
N LEU A 420 1.24 8.98 -0.62
CA LEU A 420 2.27 9.14 0.41
C LEU A 420 3.44 8.19 0.20
N GLY A 421 3.17 6.89 -0.01
CA GLY A 421 4.20 5.89 -0.27
C GLY A 421 4.99 6.19 -1.53
N THR A 422 4.32 6.60 -2.61
CA THR A 422 4.99 7.01 -3.85
C THR A 422 5.92 8.22 -3.64
N ILE A 423 5.49 9.24 -2.88
CA ILE A 423 6.31 10.41 -2.56
C ILE A 423 7.50 10.01 -1.67
N TYR A 424 7.25 9.26 -0.59
CA TYR A 424 8.30 8.78 0.32
C TYR A 424 9.33 7.92 -0.42
N ALA A 425 8.91 7.05 -1.35
CA ALA A 425 9.81 6.24 -2.16
C ALA A 425 10.81 7.11 -2.96
N ALA A 426 10.33 8.21 -3.55
CA ALA A 426 11.18 9.13 -4.29
C ALA A 426 12.16 9.89 -3.38
N GLN A 427 11.70 10.37 -2.21
CA GLN A 427 12.57 11.00 -1.21
C GLN A 427 13.67 10.04 -0.74
N LEU A 428 13.30 8.79 -0.45
CA LEU A 428 14.25 7.75 -0.03
C LEU A 428 15.28 7.44 -1.13
N TYR A 429 14.85 7.42 -2.40
CA TYR A 429 15.74 7.13 -3.53
C TYR A 429 16.75 8.26 -3.78
N GLU A 430 16.31 9.51 -3.68
CA GLU A 430 17.20 10.67 -3.75
C GLU A 430 18.25 10.64 -2.62
N SER A 431 17.83 10.44 -1.37
CA SER A 431 18.74 10.34 -0.23
C SER A 431 19.71 9.15 -0.33
N LEU A 432 19.29 8.04 -0.96
CA LEU A 432 20.17 6.92 -1.26
C LEU A 432 21.23 7.30 -2.32
N LYS A 433 20.84 8.01 -3.40
CA LYS A 433 21.77 8.49 -4.43
C LYS A 433 22.77 9.51 -3.87
N GLU A 434 22.32 10.44 -3.02
CA GLU A 434 23.19 11.39 -2.31
C GLU A 434 24.18 10.66 -1.39
N LYS A 435 23.71 9.66 -0.64
CA LYS A 435 24.54 8.89 0.29
C LYS A 435 25.56 8.00 -0.42
N PHE A 436 25.21 7.46 -1.58
CA PHE A 436 26.04 6.56 -2.37
C PHE A 436 26.06 6.98 -3.85
N PRO A 437 26.94 7.91 -4.26
CA PRO A 437 26.99 8.44 -5.63
C PRO A 437 27.27 7.43 -6.76
N LYS A 438 27.55 6.16 -6.43
CA LYS A 438 27.76 5.05 -7.38
C LYS A 438 26.63 4.02 -7.36
N ILE A 439 25.55 4.23 -6.61
CA ILE A 439 24.50 3.21 -6.41
C ILE A 439 23.84 2.77 -7.72
N GLU A 440 23.74 3.65 -8.71
CA GLU A 440 23.22 3.30 -10.03
C GLU A 440 24.15 2.34 -10.79
N GLN A 441 25.47 2.44 -10.62
CA GLN A 441 26.45 1.49 -11.18
C GLN A 441 26.36 0.13 -10.49
N ASP A 442 26.15 0.12 -9.17
CA ASP A 442 25.90 -1.11 -8.40
C ASP A 442 24.62 -1.79 -8.94
N ILE A 443 23.52 -1.05 -9.09
CA ILE A 443 22.25 -1.52 -9.65
C ILE A 443 22.42 -2.06 -11.09
N GLU A 444 23.16 -1.37 -11.96
CA GLU A 444 23.45 -1.81 -13.34
C GLU A 444 24.26 -3.12 -13.40
N SER A 445 25.14 -3.36 -12.42
CA SER A 445 25.82 -4.66 -12.25
C SER A 445 24.92 -5.75 -11.63
N GLY A 446 23.73 -5.38 -11.17
CA GLY A 446 22.82 -6.24 -10.42
C GLY A 446 23.25 -6.46 -8.97
N ASP A 447 23.98 -5.53 -8.34
CA ASP A 447 24.21 -5.54 -6.89
C ASP A 447 23.19 -4.63 -6.18
N PHE A 448 22.23 -5.28 -5.52
CA PHE A 448 21.20 -4.61 -4.71
C PHE A 448 21.51 -4.64 -3.20
N SER A 449 22.70 -5.12 -2.80
CA SER A 449 23.07 -5.30 -1.39
C SER A 449 23.07 -3.99 -0.60
N LYS A 450 23.71 -2.95 -1.13
CA LYS A 450 23.76 -1.60 -0.51
C LYS A 450 22.37 -0.97 -0.38
N VAL A 451 21.50 -1.18 -1.38
CA VAL A 451 20.10 -0.74 -1.36
C VAL A 451 19.36 -1.37 -0.19
N ARG A 452 19.39 -2.72 -0.08
CA ARG A 452 18.78 -3.46 1.04
C ARG A 452 19.32 -3.01 2.40
N LEU A 453 20.64 -2.95 2.55
CA LEU A 453 21.29 -2.60 3.81
C LEU A 453 20.89 -1.18 4.25
N TRP A 454 20.86 -0.21 3.34
CA TRP A 454 20.45 1.15 3.67
C TRP A 454 18.97 1.24 4.05
N LEU A 455 18.07 0.56 3.33
CA LEU A 455 16.65 0.52 3.69
C LEU A 455 16.42 -0.15 5.06
N ASN A 456 17.10 -1.26 5.34
CA ASN A 456 17.01 -1.89 6.66
C ASN A 456 17.52 -0.95 7.77
N GLU A 457 18.69 -0.34 7.57
CA GLU A 457 19.33 0.51 8.56
C GLU A 457 18.59 1.81 8.86
N ASN A 458 17.86 2.37 7.90
CA ASN A 458 17.18 3.67 8.05
C ASN A 458 15.65 3.56 8.17
N ILE A 459 15.05 2.44 7.76
CA ILE A 459 13.59 2.25 7.69
C ILE A 459 13.16 0.98 8.43
N HIS A 460 13.61 -0.20 8.01
CA HIS A 460 12.95 -1.45 8.40
C HIS A 460 13.11 -1.79 9.88
N LYS A 461 14.35 -1.74 10.39
CA LYS A 461 14.68 -2.09 11.78
C LYS A 461 13.96 -1.24 12.85
N HIS A 462 13.37 -0.11 12.44
CA HIS A 462 12.65 0.77 13.36
C HIS A 462 11.26 0.25 13.72
N GLY A 463 10.62 -0.52 12.82
CA GLY A 463 9.21 -0.91 12.98
C GLY A 463 8.33 0.26 13.44
N ARG A 464 7.50 0.03 14.46
CA ARG A 464 6.59 1.04 15.02
C ARG A 464 7.15 1.80 16.25
N LYS A 465 8.47 1.70 16.50
CA LYS A 465 9.14 2.44 17.60
C LYS A 465 9.02 3.95 17.44
N ILE A 466 9.13 4.44 16.21
CA ILE A 466 9.00 5.85 15.82
C ILE A 466 7.91 6.00 14.74
N SER A 467 7.40 7.22 14.55
CA SER A 467 6.37 7.49 13.53
C SER A 467 6.98 7.58 12.14
N THR A 468 6.16 7.39 11.10
CA THR A 468 6.56 7.60 9.69
C THR A 468 7.17 8.98 9.45
N GLU A 469 6.60 10.03 10.03
CA GLU A 469 7.15 11.39 9.91
C GLU A 469 8.58 11.50 10.49
N GLU A 470 8.89 10.76 11.56
CA GLU A 470 10.22 10.72 12.18
C GLU A 470 11.20 9.83 11.40
N ILE A 471 10.75 8.69 10.86
CA ILE A 471 11.55 7.81 9.99
C ILE A 471 12.02 8.58 8.76
N ILE A 472 11.09 9.24 8.05
CA ILE A 472 11.40 9.99 6.83
C ILE A 472 12.32 11.18 7.13
N LYS A 473 12.10 11.92 8.23
CA LYS A 473 13.03 12.99 8.66
C LYS A 473 14.44 12.49 8.94
N ARG A 474 14.61 11.29 9.51
CA ARG A 474 15.95 10.70 9.76
C ARG A 474 16.62 10.21 8.49
N ALA A 475 15.87 9.59 7.59
CA ALA A 475 16.40 9.04 6.34
C ALA A 475 16.68 10.11 5.27
N CYS A 476 15.85 11.16 5.21
CA CYS A 476 15.85 12.16 4.14
C CYS A 476 16.12 13.61 4.60
N GLY A 477 16.27 13.86 5.90
CA GLY A 477 16.50 15.21 6.45
C GLY A 477 15.26 16.11 6.51
N GLU A 478 14.16 15.73 5.88
CA GLU A 478 12.91 16.50 5.80
C GLU A 478 11.66 15.62 6.00
N GLY A 479 10.49 16.24 6.15
CA GLY A 479 9.21 15.52 6.14
C GLY A 479 8.73 15.20 4.72
N LEU A 480 7.47 14.75 4.60
CA LEU A 480 6.81 14.51 3.30
C LEU A 480 6.98 15.69 2.32
N ASN A 481 7.68 15.47 1.20
CA ASN A 481 7.94 16.50 0.18
C ASN A 481 7.64 15.99 -1.25
N PRO A 482 6.50 16.39 -1.85
CA PRO A 482 6.14 16.01 -3.22
C PRO A 482 7.10 16.52 -4.31
N GLU A 483 7.89 17.56 -4.03
CA GLU A 483 8.82 18.14 -5.01
C GLU A 483 9.91 17.16 -5.43
N LYS A 484 10.31 16.25 -4.53
CA LYS A 484 11.31 15.21 -4.82
C LYS A 484 10.78 14.20 -5.84
N TYR A 485 9.51 13.79 -5.69
CA TYR A 485 8.83 12.94 -6.67
C TYR A 485 8.64 13.63 -8.02
N ILE A 486 8.24 14.91 -8.03
CA ILE A 486 8.17 15.71 -9.26
C ILE A 486 9.54 15.86 -9.93
N SER A 487 10.61 16.02 -9.15
CA SER A 487 11.99 16.13 -9.68
C SER A 487 12.45 14.81 -10.30
N TYR A 488 12.21 13.68 -9.63
CA TYR A 488 12.43 12.34 -10.18
C TYR A 488 11.65 12.12 -11.50
N LEU A 489 10.35 12.43 -11.53
CA LEU A 489 9.55 12.28 -12.76
C LEU A 489 10.03 13.22 -13.88
N LYS A 490 10.42 14.47 -13.56
CA LYS A 490 10.97 15.42 -14.54
C LYS A 490 12.33 14.93 -15.08
N GLU A 491 13.21 14.40 -14.23
CA GLU A 491 14.48 13.83 -14.66
C GLU A 491 14.29 12.60 -15.58
N LYS A 492 13.30 11.76 -15.29
CA LYS A 492 13.06 10.49 -15.98
C LYS A 492 12.24 10.60 -17.27
N TYR A 493 11.16 11.37 -17.27
CA TYR A 493 10.19 11.39 -18.37
C TYR A 493 10.43 12.50 -19.40
N LEU A 494 11.13 13.58 -19.03
CA LEU A 494 12.04 14.25 -19.98
C LEU A 494 13.25 13.32 -20.20
N LYS A 495 14.11 13.54 -21.21
CA LYS A 495 14.98 12.48 -21.79
C LYS A 495 14.14 11.46 -22.59
N ILE A 496 13.21 10.73 -21.94
CA ILE A 496 12.37 9.72 -22.61
C ILE A 496 11.45 10.36 -23.65
N TYR A 497 10.61 11.33 -23.27
CA TYR A 497 9.59 11.91 -24.16
C TYR A 497 9.98 13.26 -24.75
N VAL A 498 10.73 14.08 -24.01
CA VAL A 498 11.29 15.34 -24.47
C VAL A 498 12.78 15.14 -24.58
#